data_AF-A0A2A4KIY4-F1
#
_entry.id   AF-A0A2A4KIY4-F1
#
_cell.length_a   1.000
_cell.length_b   1.000
_cell.length_c   1.000
_cell.angle_alpha   90.00
_cell.angle_beta   90.00
_cell.angle_gamma   90.00
#
_symmetry.space_group_name_H-M   'P 1'
#
loop_
_entity.id
_entity.type
_entity.pdbx_description
1 polymer ?
#
loop_
_entity_poly.entity_id
_entity_poly.type
_entity_poly.pdbx_seq_one_letter_code
_entity_poly.pdbx_strand_id
1 'polypeptide(L)'
;MRRRNYPTGWLAADRAYNAALPETFHIPVRDLGYRPIWDYRIDQLGIQGSHAGALLIDGTWYCPNLPPPLTTATADLLTKKIDKHTWRARVDARASYRLRPKAAPDHRGARRMLCLAAGTHPTVACPVKRRSLGRDPRLPLIDVTPAPAGHPEVCRRESLAFTRDIGIRHWQELDHGLAPWVHHYFWLRNRVEHFNGYAKDHEAIEHSRTRRIRGIAAQSLLLSFQIAHANHRKLAAWLDTLQTNGLPARRRPSNRHKLKNPHDWTPSGYLPDTAPGA
;
A
#
# COMPACT_ATOMS: atom_id res chain seq x y z
N MET A 1 -7.28 4.27 -21.10
CA MET A 1 -6.42 5.29 -20.44
C MET A 1 -5.13 5.54 -21.21
N ARG A 2 -4.38 4.52 -21.67
CA ARG A 2 -3.21 4.72 -22.56
C ARG A 2 -3.53 5.51 -23.83
N ARG A 3 -4.69 5.25 -24.47
CA ARG A 3 -5.19 6.03 -25.64
C ARG A 3 -5.49 7.51 -25.35
N ARG A 4 -5.60 7.93 -24.09
CA ARG A 4 -5.88 9.32 -23.68
C ARG A 4 -4.70 9.97 -22.93
N ASN A 5 -3.55 9.30 -22.90
CA ASN A 5 -2.31 9.76 -22.25
C ASN A 5 -2.47 10.25 -20.79
N TYR A 6 -3.39 9.65 -20.03
CA TYR A 6 -3.53 10.03 -18.62
C TYR A 6 -2.31 9.57 -17.81
N PRO A 7 -1.76 10.44 -16.92
CA PRO A 7 -0.62 10.08 -16.11
C PRO A 7 -1.00 8.93 -15.16
N THR A 8 -0.17 7.89 -15.18
CA THR A 8 -0.30 6.74 -14.28
C THR A 8 0.39 7.04 -12.95
N GLY A 9 -0.08 6.46 -11.86
CA GLY A 9 0.45 6.74 -10.54
C GLY A 9 0.05 5.72 -9.50
N TRP A 10 0.08 6.14 -8.24
CA TRP A 10 -0.43 5.33 -7.14
C TRP A 10 -1.95 5.22 -7.22
N LEU A 11 -2.49 4.04 -6.91
CA LEU A 11 -3.92 3.77 -6.83
C LEU A 11 -4.24 3.19 -5.47
N ALA A 12 -5.20 3.81 -4.77
CA ALA A 12 -5.77 3.28 -3.54
C ALA A 12 -7.26 3.00 -3.77
N ALA A 13 -7.74 1.97 -3.09
CA ALA A 13 -9.12 1.52 -3.16
C ALA A 13 -9.54 1.03 -1.77
N ASP A 14 -10.83 0.81 -1.62
CA ASP A 14 -11.37 0.21 -0.40
C ASP A 14 -10.84 -1.22 -0.19
N ARG A 15 -10.78 -1.66 1.07
CA ARG A 15 -10.29 -3.00 1.45
C ARG A 15 -11.06 -4.13 0.76
N ALA A 16 -12.32 -3.90 0.36
CA ALA A 16 -13.11 -4.87 -0.39
C ALA A 16 -12.50 -5.24 -1.75
N TYR A 17 -11.78 -4.32 -2.41
CA TYR A 17 -11.18 -4.57 -3.72
C TYR A 17 -10.05 -5.60 -3.68
N ASN A 18 -9.42 -5.84 -2.52
CA ASN A 18 -8.43 -6.88 -2.36
C ASN A 18 -9.01 -8.29 -2.52
N ALA A 19 -10.33 -8.45 -2.31
CA ALA A 19 -11.02 -9.71 -2.49
C ALA A 19 -11.42 -9.97 -3.96
N ALA A 20 -11.31 -8.97 -4.84
CA ALA A 20 -11.63 -9.12 -6.25
C ALA A 20 -10.76 -10.18 -6.95
N LEU A 21 -11.28 -10.71 -8.06
CA LEU A 21 -10.52 -11.65 -8.88
C LEU A 21 -9.33 -10.93 -9.55
N PRO A 22 -8.13 -11.55 -9.58
CA PRO A 22 -6.95 -10.97 -10.24
C PRO A 22 -7.21 -10.48 -11.67
N GLU A 23 -7.89 -11.29 -12.47
CA GLU A 23 -8.19 -11.07 -13.88
C GLU A 23 -9.16 -9.91 -14.12
N THR A 24 -10.06 -9.60 -13.18
CA THR A 24 -11.04 -8.51 -13.34
C THR A 24 -10.56 -7.18 -12.78
N PHE A 25 -9.62 -7.19 -11.84
CA PHE A 25 -9.17 -5.98 -11.15
C PHE A 25 -7.65 -5.82 -11.12
N HIS A 26 -6.92 -6.72 -10.46
CA HIS A 26 -5.50 -6.52 -10.15
C HIS A 26 -4.60 -6.51 -11.39
N ILE A 27 -4.85 -7.42 -12.34
CA ILE A 27 -4.17 -7.49 -13.63
C ILE A 27 -4.49 -6.20 -14.43
N PRO A 28 -5.76 -5.88 -14.77
CA PRO A 28 -6.08 -4.66 -15.50
C PRO A 28 -5.49 -3.37 -14.89
N VAL A 29 -5.53 -3.22 -13.57
CA VAL A 29 -4.94 -2.06 -12.87
C VAL A 29 -3.45 -1.92 -13.17
N ARG A 30 -2.70 -3.02 -13.12
CA ARG A 30 -1.26 -3.04 -13.41
C ARG A 30 -0.97 -2.86 -14.91
N ASP A 31 -1.80 -3.40 -15.80
CA ASP A 31 -1.69 -3.17 -17.26
C ASP A 31 -1.88 -1.70 -17.62
N LEU A 32 -2.77 -1.03 -16.90
CA LEU A 32 -2.97 0.41 -17.03
C LEU A 32 -1.80 1.23 -16.49
N GLY A 33 -0.83 0.61 -15.82
CA GLY A 33 0.37 1.26 -15.28
C GLY A 33 0.21 1.81 -13.86
N TYR A 34 -0.91 1.52 -13.19
CA TYR A 34 -1.10 1.94 -11.81
C TYR A 34 -0.27 1.10 -10.85
N ARG A 35 0.11 1.72 -9.74
CA ARG A 35 0.81 1.09 -8.62
C ARG A 35 -0.14 0.97 -7.43
N PRO A 36 -0.64 -0.23 -7.14
CA PRO A 36 -1.52 -0.51 -6.02
C PRO A 36 -0.95 -0.10 -4.65
N ILE A 37 -1.79 0.54 -3.83
CA ILE A 37 -1.58 0.79 -2.40
C ILE A 37 -2.90 0.51 -1.67
N TRP A 38 -2.96 -0.62 -0.97
CA TRP A 38 -4.15 -1.07 -0.25
C TRP A 38 -3.85 -1.33 1.21
N ASP A 39 -4.88 -1.12 2.01
CA ASP A 39 -4.97 -1.64 3.35
C ASP A 39 -5.69 -2.99 3.33
N TYR A 40 -5.42 -3.86 4.30
CA TYR A 40 -5.93 -5.23 4.33
C TYR A 40 -7.02 -5.43 5.39
N ARG A 41 -7.92 -6.38 5.13
CA ARG A 41 -8.79 -6.90 6.18
C ARG A 41 -7.99 -7.78 7.14
N ILE A 42 -8.49 -7.96 8.35
CA ILE A 42 -7.80 -8.72 9.40
C ILE A 42 -7.51 -10.17 9.00
N ASP A 43 -8.41 -10.79 8.22
CA ASP A 43 -8.29 -12.14 7.66
C ASP A 43 -7.37 -12.24 6.44
N GLN A 44 -6.85 -11.09 5.97
CA GLN A 44 -5.91 -10.99 4.85
C GLN A 44 -4.50 -10.56 5.30
N LEU A 45 -4.26 -10.42 6.60
CA LEU A 45 -2.96 -10.03 7.16
C LEU A 45 -2.09 -11.26 7.48
N GLY A 46 -0.79 -11.02 7.63
CA GLY A 46 0.20 -12.09 7.83
C GLY A 46 0.64 -12.69 6.50
N ILE A 47 0.88 -14.01 6.45
CA ILE A 47 1.35 -14.70 5.24
C ILE A 47 0.21 -14.79 4.23
N GLN A 48 0.38 -14.09 3.10
CA GLN A 48 -0.57 -14.01 1.98
C GLN A 48 -0.17 -14.91 0.80
N GLY A 49 1.03 -15.48 0.83
CA GLY A 49 1.52 -16.37 -0.22
C GLY A 49 3.01 -16.64 -0.10
N SER A 50 3.53 -17.51 -0.97
CA SER A 50 4.94 -17.81 -1.06
C SER A 50 5.39 -17.98 -2.51
N HIS A 51 6.68 -17.74 -2.77
CA HIS A 51 7.29 -18.00 -4.07
C HIS A 51 8.76 -18.36 -3.88
N ALA A 52 9.19 -19.54 -4.35
CA ALA A 52 10.56 -20.02 -4.21
C ALA A 52 11.10 -19.97 -2.75
N GLY A 53 10.19 -20.08 -1.78
CA GLY A 53 10.42 -19.97 -0.34
C GLY A 53 10.47 -18.53 0.22
N ALA A 54 10.33 -17.49 -0.60
CA ALA A 54 10.04 -16.15 -0.09
C ALA A 54 8.61 -16.09 0.44
N LEU A 55 8.36 -15.26 1.46
CA LEU A 55 7.03 -15.08 2.06
C LEU A 55 6.46 -13.72 1.69
N LEU A 56 5.23 -13.68 1.19
CA LEU A 56 4.47 -12.45 0.99
C LEU A 56 3.73 -12.14 2.28
N ILE A 57 4.11 -11.07 2.97
CA ILE A 57 3.52 -10.68 4.26
C ILE A 57 3.07 -9.24 4.18
N ASP A 58 1.81 -8.98 4.49
CA ASP A 58 1.18 -7.64 4.43
C ASP A 58 1.53 -6.88 3.12
N GLY A 59 1.59 -7.61 2.01
CA GLY A 59 1.86 -7.12 0.67
C GLY A 59 3.33 -6.96 0.30
N THR A 60 4.27 -7.39 1.14
CA THR A 60 5.72 -7.26 0.91
C THR A 60 6.43 -8.61 0.93
N TRP A 61 7.43 -8.80 0.07
CA TRP A 61 8.20 -10.05 0.00
C TRP A 61 9.37 -10.06 0.99
N TYR A 62 9.43 -11.08 1.84
CA TYR A 62 10.44 -11.26 2.89
C TYR A 62 11.21 -12.57 2.76
N CYS A 63 12.38 -12.58 3.40
CA CYS A 63 13.16 -13.78 3.69
C CYS A 63 12.32 -14.79 4.52
N PRO A 64 12.43 -16.10 4.26
CA PRO A 64 11.72 -17.13 5.04
C PRO A 64 12.11 -17.19 6.51
N ASN A 65 13.28 -16.67 6.87
CA ASN A 65 13.73 -16.60 8.26
C ASN A 65 13.24 -15.33 8.98
N LEU A 66 12.17 -14.69 8.50
CA LEU A 66 11.53 -13.61 9.23
C LEU A 66 10.92 -14.17 10.53
N PRO A 67 11.26 -13.63 11.72
CA PRO A 67 10.74 -14.14 12.98
C PRO A 67 9.21 -14.10 13.06
N PRO A 68 8.55 -15.09 13.68
CA PRO A 68 7.10 -15.13 13.81
C PRO A 68 6.45 -13.86 14.38
N PRO A 69 7.01 -13.21 15.44
CA PRO A 69 6.43 -11.96 15.97
C PRO A 69 6.40 -10.82 14.96
N LEU A 70 7.32 -10.82 13.98
CA LEU A 70 7.31 -9.84 12.90
C LEU A 70 6.30 -10.23 11.83
N THR A 71 6.07 -11.52 11.58
CA THR A 71 5.10 -12.00 10.58
C THR A 71 3.67 -11.57 10.92
N THR A 72 3.24 -11.71 12.17
CA THR A 72 1.84 -11.45 12.59
C THR A 72 1.59 -10.05 13.13
N ALA A 73 2.60 -9.16 13.15
CA ALA A 73 2.55 -7.87 13.85
C ALA A 73 1.24 -7.08 13.63
N THR A 74 0.82 -6.87 12.38
CA THR A 74 -0.39 -6.10 12.06
C THR A 74 -1.68 -6.80 12.53
N ALA A 75 -1.77 -8.12 12.39
CA ALA A 75 -2.90 -8.90 12.89
C ALA A 75 -2.95 -8.89 14.42
N ASP A 76 -1.81 -8.98 15.09
CA ASP A 76 -1.71 -8.92 16.55
C ASP A 76 -2.15 -7.55 17.09
N LEU A 77 -1.85 -6.45 16.38
CA LEU A 77 -2.36 -5.12 16.75
C LEU A 77 -3.89 -5.06 16.63
N LEU A 78 -4.45 -5.53 15.51
CA LEU A 78 -5.90 -5.47 15.27
C LEU A 78 -6.68 -6.41 16.21
N THR A 79 -6.08 -7.52 16.61
CA THR A 79 -6.62 -8.43 17.63
C THR A 79 -6.30 -8.01 19.07
N LYS A 80 -5.67 -6.83 19.26
CA LYS A 80 -5.32 -6.23 20.56
C LYS A 80 -4.36 -7.07 21.41
N LYS A 81 -3.55 -7.94 20.80
CA LYS A 81 -2.49 -8.70 21.49
C LYS A 81 -1.24 -7.87 21.77
N ILE A 82 -1.00 -6.83 20.97
CA ILE A 82 0.10 -5.90 21.14
C ILE A 82 -0.40 -4.45 21.06
N ASP A 83 0.33 -3.53 21.66
CA ASP A 83 0.08 -2.11 21.55
C ASP A 83 0.65 -1.51 20.24
N LYS A 84 0.35 -0.23 20.01
CA LYS A 84 0.74 0.54 18.83
C LYS A 84 2.26 0.76 18.72
N HIS A 85 2.96 0.97 19.84
CA HIS A 85 4.41 1.18 19.87
C HIS A 85 5.13 -0.12 19.50
N THR A 86 4.72 -1.24 20.10
CA THR A 86 5.20 -2.58 19.79
C THR A 86 4.96 -2.92 18.33
N TRP A 87 3.78 -2.59 17.77
CA TRP A 87 3.51 -2.77 16.34
C TRP A 87 4.47 -1.96 15.47
N ARG A 88 4.67 -0.67 15.76
CA ARG A 88 5.58 0.20 14.98
C ARG A 88 7.00 -0.38 14.96
N ALA A 89 7.53 -0.72 16.14
CA ALA A 89 8.86 -1.31 16.26
C ALA A 89 9.00 -2.61 15.46
N ARG A 90 7.98 -3.47 15.48
CA ARG A 90 7.97 -4.72 14.70
C ARG A 90 7.89 -4.48 13.20
N VAL A 91 7.07 -3.53 12.74
CA VAL A 91 6.98 -3.20 11.31
C VAL A 91 8.28 -2.60 10.80
N ASP A 92 8.92 -1.71 11.56
CA ASP A 92 10.22 -1.14 11.20
C ASP A 92 11.31 -2.23 11.15
N ALA A 93 11.31 -3.17 12.11
CA ALA A 93 12.25 -4.30 12.14
C ALA A 93 12.12 -5.24 10.92
N ARG A 94 10.96 -5.28 10.24
CA ARG A 94 10.79 -6.08 9.01
C ARG A 94 11.69 -5.61 7.87
N ALA A 95 12.10 -4.34 7.85
CA ALA A 95 12.91 -3.77 6.77
C ALA A 95 14.20 -4.59 6.53
N SER A 96 14.83 -5.07 7.61
CA SER A 96 16.04 -5.90 7.54
C SER A 96 15.82 -7.25 6.85
N TYR A 97 14.59 -7.73 6.74
CA TYR A 97 14.24 -9.03 6.17
C TYR A 97 13.65 -8.94 4.75
N ARG A 98 13.44 -7.72 4.24
CA ARG A 98 12.77 -7.45 2.97
C ARG A 98 13.65 -7.87 1.79
N LEU A 99 13.06 -8.54 0.80
CA LEU A 99 13.71 -8.77 -0.49
C LEU A 99 13.86 -7.46 -1.25
N ARG A 100 15.03 -7.26 -1.87
CA ARG A 100 15.36 -5.99 -2.54
C ARG A 100 15.12 -6.10 -4.05
N PRO A 101 14.56 -5.07 -4.71
CA PRO A 101 14.54 -5.06 -6.17
C PRO A 101 15.99 -4.99 -6.71
N LYS A 102 16.36 -5.90 -7.63
CA LYS A 102 17.68 -5.87 -8.29
C LYS A 102 17.71 -4.87 -9.45
N ALA A 103 16.58 -4.71 -10.12
CA ALA A 103 16.41 -3.81 -11.25
C ALA A 103 14.94 -3.37 -11.34
N ALA A 104 14.67 -2.37 -12.19
CA ALA A 104 13.32 -2.02 -12.58
C ALA A 104 12.60 -3.23 -13.22
N PRO A 105 11.25 -3.29 -13.17
CA PRO A 105 10.49 -4.29 -13.90
C PRO A 105 10.83 -4.26 -15.39
N ASP A 106 10.79 -5.43 -16.04
CA ASP A 106 10.92 -5.53 -17.49
C ASP A 106 9.62 -5.07 -18.20
N HIS A 107 9.62 -5.14 -19.53
CA HIS A 107 8.46 -4.78 -20.37
C HIS A 107 7.20 -5.62 -20.09
N ARG A 108 7.33 -6.80 -19.47
CA ARG A 108 6.21 -7.66 -19.05
C ARG A 108 5.80 -7.45 -17.59
N GLY A 109 6.49 -6.56 -16.88
CA GLY A 109 6.27 -6.28 -15.47
C GLY A 109 6.91 -7.30 -14.53
N ALA A 110 7.72 -8.23 -15.02
CA ALA A 110 8.48 -9.13 -14.18
C ALA A 110 9.64 -8.36 -13.53
N ARG A 111 9.91 -8.63 -12.26
CA ARG A 111 10.95 -7.96 -11.47
C ARG A 111 11.91 -8.99 -10.90
N ARG A 112 13.21 -8.75 -11.04
CA ARG A 112 14.21 -9.56 -10.33
C ARG A 112 14.35 -9.06 -8.90
N MET A 113 14.14 -9.95 -7.94
CA MET A 113 14.31 -9.68 -6.52
C MET A 113 15.61 -10.33 -6.04
N LEU A 114 16.36 -9.61 -5.22
CA LEU A 114 17.65 -9.97 -4.64
C LEU A 114 17.46 -10.36 -3.17
N CYS A 115 18.14 -11.43 -2.77
CA CYS A 115 18.30 -11.77 -1.37
C CYS A 115 19.04 -10.62 -0.64
N LEU A 116 18.56 -10.24 0.54
CA LEU A 116 19.17 -9.20 1.39
C LEU A 116 20.66 -9.43 1.70
N ALA A 117 21.10 -10.68 1.79
CA ALA A 117 22.47 -11.08 2.10
C ALA A 117 23.30 -11.39 0.84
N ALA A 118 22.74 -11.16 -0.35
CA ALA A 118 23.42 -11.36 -1.63
C ALA A 118 23.80 -10.02 -2.28
N GLY A 119 24.62 -10.12 -3.34
CA GLY A 119 25.07 -9.00 -4.15
C GLY A 119 26.28 -8.27 -3.59
N THR A 120 26.65 -7.17 -4.26
CA THR A 120 27.84 -6.37 -3.96
C THR A 120 27.69 -5.50 -2.72
N HIS A 121 26.49 -5.34 -2.15
CA HIS A 121 26.24 -4.62 -0.89
C HIS A 121 25.09 -5.32 -0.15
N PRO A 122 25.36 -6.37 0.65
CA PRO A 122 24.35 -7.01 1.47
C PRO A 122 23.94 -6.07 2.60
N THR A 123 22.68 -6.13 3.00
CA THR A 123 22.12 -5.31 4.08
C THR A 123 22.02 -6.06 5.41
N VAL A 124 22.35 -7.35 5.39
CA VAL A 124 22.41 -8.22 6.57
C VAL A 124 23.52 -9.26 6.40
N ALA A 125 23.98 -9.82 7.51
CA ALA A 125 24.84 -10.99 7.55
C ALA A 125 23.98 -12.26 7.61
N CYS A 126 24.27 -13.28 6.80
CA CYS A 126 23.53 -14.53 6.79
C CYS A 126 24.46 -15.73 6.62
N PRO A 127 24.39 -16.74 7.53
CA PRO A 127 25.19 -17.96 7.43
C PRO A 127 25.05 -18.73 6.10
N VAL A 128 23.87 -18.68 5.47
CA VAL A 128 23.62 -19.32 4.16
C VAL A 128 24.38 -18.61 3.04
N LYS A 129 24.66 -17.32 3.19
CA LYS A 129 25.40 -16.50 2.22
C LYS A 129 26.73 -16.09 2.83
N ARG A 130 27.71 -17.01 2.85
CA ARG A 130 29.02 -16.80 3.49
C ARG A 130 29.72 -15.47 3.10
N ARG A 131 29.56 -15.00 1.86
CA ARG A 131 30.10 -13.69 1.39
C ARG A 131 29.57 -12.47 2.15
N SER A 132 28.44 -12.60 2.85
CA SER A 132 27.87 -11.52 3.67
C SER A 132 28.47 -11.46 5.09
N LEU A 133 29.09 -12.54 5.55
CA LEU A 133 29.66 -12.63 6.90
C LEU A 133 30.96 -11.82 6.98
N GLY A 134 31.18 -11.14 8.11
CA GLY A 134 32.42 -10.40 8.39
C GLY A 134 32.65 -9.15 7.54
N ARG A 135 31.67 -8.75 6.72
CA ARG A 135 31.83 -7.61 5.80
C ARG A 135 31.65 -6.25 6.47
N ASP A 136 30.69 -6.15 7.37
CA ASP A 136 30.49 -5.00 8.26
C ASP A 136 29.86 -5.53 9.56
N PRO A 137 30.48 -5.29 10.74
CA PRO A 137 29.98 -5.75 12.03
C PRO A 137 28.63 -5.14 12.43
N ARG A 138 28.18 -4.06 11.77
CA ARG A 138 26.87 -3.43 12.02
C ARG A 138 25.72 -4.14 11.32
N LEU A 139 25.99 -5.06 10.40
CA LEU A 139 24.94 -5.77 9.69
C LEU A 139 24.16 -6.67 10.65
N PRO A 140 22.81 -6.58 10.68
CA PRO A 140 22.00 -7.52 11.45
C PRO A 140 22.32 -8.95 11.03
N LEU A 141 22.52 -9.84 12.01
CA LEU A 141 22.69 -11.26 11.74
C LEU A 141 21.31 -11.92 11.60
N ILE A 142 21.09 -12.58 10.47
CA ILE A 142 19.91 -13.41 10.26
C ILE A 142 20.10 -14.73 10.99
N ASP A 143 19.22 -15.00 11.95
CA ASP A 143 19.07 -16.34 12.52
C ASP A 143 18.40 -17.25 11.49
N VAL A 144 19.04 -18.37 11.17
CA VAL A 144 18.60 -19.27 10.11
C VAL A 144 18.06 -20.52 10.76
N THR A 145 16.76 -20.77 10.60
CA THR A 145 16.15 -22.00 11.09
C THR A 145 16.63 -23.17 10.23
N PRO A 146 17.30 -24.19 10.81
CA PRO A 146 17.68 -25.39 10.08
C PRO A 146 16.41 -26.13 9.61
N ALA A 147 16.41 -26.59 8.36
CA ALA A 147 15.31 -27.37 7.80
C ALA A 147 15.85 -28.66 7.18
N PRO A 148 15.22 -29.84 7.42
CA PRO A 148 15.68 -31.12 6.87
C PRO A 148 15.78 -31.12 5.34
N ALA A 149 14.88 -30.41 4.66
CA ALA A 149 14.86 -30.28 3.20
C ALA A 149 15.94 -29.31 2.65
N GLY A 150 16.79 -28.75 3.52
CA GLY A 150 17.77 -27.72 3.17
C GLY A 150 17.14 -26.34 2.97
N HIS A 151 17.96 -25.39 2.53
CA HIS A 151 17.51 -24.00 2.35
C HIS A 151 16.69 -23.79 1.08
N PRO A 152 15.63 -22.95 1.13
CA PRO A 152 14.80 -22.66 -0.02
C PRO A 152 15.57 -21.95 -1.13
N GLU A 153 15.01 -21.95 -2.34
CA GLU A 153 15.67 -21.42 -3.52
C GLU A 153 16.03 -19.93 -3.39
N VAL A 154 15.17 -19.12 -2.75
CA VAL A 154 15.45 -17.70 -2.44
C VAL A 154 16.72 -17.50 -1.60
N CYS A 155 17.06 -18.46 -0.74
CA CYS A 155 18.28 -18.43 0.07
C CYS A 155 19.48 -19.02 -0.68
N ARG A 156 19.26 -20.00 -1.57
CA ARG A 156 20.34 -20.64 -2.36
C ARG A 156 20.82 -19.76 -3.51
N ARG A 157 19.93 -19.09 -4.23
CA ARG A 157 20.28 -18.19 -5.36
C ARG A 157 20.54 -16.77 -4.88
N GLU A 158 21.24 -15.95 -5.67
CA GLU A 158 21.44 -14.53 -5.33
C GLU A 158 20.19 -13.70 -5.62
N SER A 159 19.55 -13.98 -6.76
CA SER A 159 18.34 -13.31 -7.21
C SER A 159 17.38 -14.27 -7.88
N LEU A 160 16.10 -13.94 -7.85
CA LEU A 160 15.01 -14.69 -8.46
C LEU A 160 14.13 -13.76 -9.30
N ALA A 161 13.52 -14.31 -10.35
CA ALA A 161 12.51 -13.60 -11.11
C ALA A 161 11.14 -13.76 -10.42
N PHE A 162 10.48 -12.64 -10.19
CA PHE A 162 9.10 -12.55 -9.78
C PHE A 162 8.33 -12.05 -10.99
N THR A 163 7.58 -12.94 -11.65
CA THR A 163 6.68 -12.52 -12.72
C THR A 163 5.60 -11.62 -12.14
N ARG A 164 4.98 -10.83 -13.01
CA ARG A 164 3.96 -9.85 -12.63
C ARG A 164 2.82 -10.44 -11.80
N ASP A 165 2.43 -11.68 -12.10
CA ASP A 165 1.24 -12.31 -11.52
C ASP A 165 1.50 -12.93 -10.14
N ILE A 166 2.77 -13.11 -9.78
CA ILE A 166 3.16 -13.70 -8.48
C ILE A 166 2.78 -12.74 -7.36
N GLY A 167 1.84 -13.18 -6.51
CA GLY A 167 1.30 -12.39 -5.40
C GLY A 167 0.46 -11.19 -5.84
N ILE A 168 -0.02 -11.14 -7.08
CA ILE A 168 -0.63 -9.95 -7.70
C ILE A 168 -1.79 -9.31 -6.90
N ARG A 169 -2.53 -10.13 -6.13
CA ARG A 169 -3.64 -9.70 -5.27
C ARG A 169 -3.17 -8.77 -4.15
N HIS A 170 -2.04 -9.09 -3.53
CA HIS A 170 -1.58 -8.42 -2.31
C HIS A 170 -0.25 -7.70 -2.48
N TRP A 171 0.56 -8.02 -3.47
CA TRP A 171 1.88 -7.42 -3.60
C TRP A 171 1.79 -5.91 -3.84
N GLN A 172 2.56 -5.14 -3.07
CA GLN A 172 2.69 -3.69 -3.13
C GLN A 172 4.16 -3.28 -3.25
N GLU A 173 4.41 -2.12 -3.85
CA GLU A 173 5.77 -1.58 -3.96
C GLU A 173 6.25 -0.93 -2.65
N LEU A 174 5.32 -0.33 -1.89
CA LEU A 174 5.58 0.28 -0.60
C LEU A 174 5.12 -0.66 0.51
N ASP A 175 5.92 -0.74 1.57
CA ASP A 175 5.67 -1.66 2.68
C ASP A 175 4.50 -1.15 3.51
N HIS A 176 3.51 -2.01 3.73
CA HIS A 176 2.30 -1.66 4.46
C HIS A 176 2.64 -1.11 5.85
N GLY A 177 2.07 0.06 6.14
CA GLY A 177 2.23 0.75 7.42
C GLY A 177 3.51 1.57 7.61
N LEU A 178 4.48 1.53 6.67
CA LEU A 178 5.61 2.46 6.71
C LEU A 178 5.22 3.85 6.19
N ALA A 179 5.94 4.88 6.64
CA ALA A 179 5.64 6.28 6.34
C ALA A 179 5.41 6.59 4.84
N PRO A 180 6.20 6.05 3.88
CA PRO A 180 5.93 6.24 2.45
C PRO A 180 4.57 5.67 2.01
N TRP A 181 4.20 4.49 2.52
CA TRP A 181 2.91 3.86 2.26
C TRP A 181 1.77 4.70 2.85
N VAL A 182 1.92 5.12 4.12
CA VAL A 182 0.93 5.95 4.83
C VAL A 182 0.69 7.26 4.10
N HIS A 183 1.75 7.95 3.67
CA HIS A 183 1.66 9.20 2.95
C HIS A 183 0.80 9.10 1.70
N HIS A 184 1.09 8.13 0.82
CA HIS A 184 0.35 7.96 -0.42
C HIS A 184 -1.06 7.41 -0.20
N TYR A 185 -1.24 6.46 0.71
CA TYR A 185 -2.54 5.87 1.02
C TYR A 185 -3.54 6.92 1.52
N PHE A 186 -3.16 7.72 2.53
CA PHE A 186 -4.03 8.78 3.05
C PHE A 186 -4.27 9.90 2.05
N TRP A 187 -3.25 10.31 1.29
CA TRP A 187 -3.44 11.33 0.27
C TRP A 187 -4.48 10.93 -0.77
N LEU A 188 -4.46 9.66 -1.23
CA LEU A 188 -5.46 9.14 -2.16
C LEU A 188 -6.83 8.95 -1.50
N ARG A 189 -6.87 8.35 -0.30
CA ARG A 189 -8.12 8.07 0.41
C ARG A 189 -8.87 9.33 0.81
N ASN A 190 -8.16 10.35 1.29
CA ASN A 190 -8.75 11.65 1.64
C ASN A 190 -9.40 12.33 0.43
N ARG A 191 -8.86 12.16 -0.79
CA ARG A 191 -9.48 12.68 -2.01
C ARG A 191 -10.82 12.01 -2.32
N VAL A 192 -10.88 10.68 -2.14
CA VAL A 192 -12.11 9.89 -2.30
C VAL A 192 -13.13 10.28 -1.23
N GLU A 193 -12.73 10.35 0.03
CA GLU A 193 -13.60 10.74 1.15
C GLU A 193 -14.14 12.17 0.97
N HIS A 194 -13.30 13.10 0.50
CA HIS A 194 -13.72 14.46 0.20
C HIS A 194 -14.71 14.54 -0.98
N PHE A 195 -14.55 13.71 -2.02
CA PHE A 195 -15.54 13.63 -3.10
C PHE A 195 -16.85 13.01 -2.62
N ASN A 196 -16.79 11.93 -1.84
CA ASN A 196 -17.98 11.29 -1.29
C ASN A 196 -18.75 12.25 -0.37
N GLY A 197 -18.07 12.97 0.52
CA GLY A 197 -18.69 14.02 1.34
C GLY A 197 -19.34 15.10 0.49
N TYR A 198 -18.64 15.61 -0.51
CA TYR A 198 -19.19 16.60 -1.45
C TYR A 198 -20.49 16.11 -2.12
N ALA A 199 -20.48 14.88 -2.65
CA ALA A 199 -21.65 14.31 -3.32
C ALA A 199 -22.82 14.07 -2.35
N LYS A 200 -22.54 13.70 -1.10
CA LYS A 200 -23.57 13.57 -0.06
C LYS A 200 -24.19 14.93 0.29
N ASP A 201 -23.36 15.94 0.52
CA ASP A 201 -23.83 17.25 1.00
C ASP A 201 -24.52 18.06 -0.11
N HIS A 202 -24.00 18.02 -1.34
CA HIS A 202 -24.45 18.90 -2.43
C HIS A 202 -25.44 18.23 -3.38
N GLU A 203 -25.35 16.91 -3.57
CA GLU A 203 -26.24 16.15 -4.46
C GLU A 203 -27.18 15.21 -3.69
N ALA A 204 -27.10 15.18 -2.36
CA ALA A 204 -28.00 14.41 -1.50
C ALA A 204 -28.07 12.92 -1.89
N ILE A 205 -26.94 12.33 -2.32
CA ILE A 205 -26.91 10.98 -2.89
C ILE A 205 -27.38 9.88 -1.91
N GLU A 206 -27.31 10.11 -0.60
CA GLU A 206 -27.82 9.18 0.43
C GLU A 206 -29.32 9.33 0.69
N HIS A 207 -29.92 10.46 0.28
CA HIS A 207 -31.33 10.71 0.49
C HIS A 207 -32.17 10.13 -0.65
N SER A 208 -32.72 8.94 -0.43
CA SER A 208 -33.64 8.27 -1.37
C SER A 208 -34.84 9.14 -1.78
N ARG A 209 -35.24 10.11 -0.94
CA ARG A 209 -36.32 11.09 -1.23
C ARG A 209 -36.05 11.98 -2.44
N THR A 210 -34.78 12.15 -2.85
CA THR A 210 -34.41 12.88 -4.07
C THR A 210 -34.66 12.05 -5.34
N ARG A 211 -34.84 10.74 -5.19
CA ARG A 211 -35.11 9.78 -6.26
C ARG A 211 -36.41 9.03 -5.93
N ARG A 212 -37.56 9.61 -6.24
CA ARG A 212 -38.87 9.08 -5.80
C ARG A 212 -39.35 7.84 -6.56
N ILE A 213 -38.63 7.39 -7.59
CA ILE A 213 -38.99 6.21 -8.39
C ILE A 213 -38.51 4.94 -7.70
N ARG A 214 -39.37 3.92 -7.59
CA ARG A 214 -39.02 2.63 -6.97
C ARG A 214 -38.27 1.72 -7.96
N GLY A 215 -37.47 0.80 -7.42
CA GLY A 215 -36.75 -0.21 -8.20
C GLY A 215 -35.26 0.11 -8.36
N ILE A 216 -34.43 -0.95 -8.29
CA ILE A 216 -32.96 -0.81 -8.28
C ILE A 216 -32.44 -0.17 -9.56
N ALA A 217 -32.98 -0.53 -10.73
CA ALA A 217 -32.55 0.01 -12.01
C ALA A 217 -32.76 1.53 -12.12
N ALA A 218 -33.97 2.01 -11.77
CA ALA A 218 -34.29 3.42 -11.80
C ALA A 218 -33.47 4.22 -10.76
N GLN A 219 -33.28 3.67 -9.56
CA GLN A 219 -32.43 4.27 -8.53
C GLN A 219 -30.98 4.37 -8.98
N SER A 220 -30.41 3.33 -9.58
CA SER A 220 -29.04 3.31 -10.09
C SER A 220 -28.83 4.36 -11.19
N LEU A 221 -29.79 4.49 -12.12
CA LEU A 221 -29.69 5.49 -13.19
C LEU A 221 -29.73 6.92 -12.64
N LEU A 222 -30.69 7.22 -11.76
CA LEU A 222 -30.82 8.54 -11.15
C LEU A 222 -29.62 8.91 -10.27
N LEU A 223 -29.11 7.94 -9.49
CA LEU A 223 -27.87 8.11 -8.72
C LEU A 223 -26.69 8.42 -9.66
N SER A 224 -26.60 7.76 -10.81
CA SER A 224 -25.53 8.02 -11.79
C SER A 224 -25.56 9.45 -12.30
N PHE A 225 -26.75 10.00 -12.57
CA PHE A 225 -26.90 11.41 -12.96
C PHE A 225 -26.50 12.38 -11.84
N GLN A 226 -26.87 12.09 -10.58
CA GLN A 226 -26.44 12.91 -9.44
C GLN A 226 -24.90 12.91 -9.28
N ILE A 227 -24.26 11.75 -9.42
CA ILE A 227 -22.79 11.65 -9.37
C ILE A 227 -22.15 12.43 -10.54
N ALA A 228 -22.71 12.33 -11.75
CA ALA A 228 -22.23 13.08 -12.90
C ALA A 228 -22.38 14.59 -12.69
N HIS A 229 -23.49 15.04 -12.10
CA HIS A 229 -23.72 16.44 -11.77
C HIS A 229 -22.75 16.95 -10.68
N ALA A 230 -22.51 16.17 -9.62
CA ALA A 230 -21.47 16.47 -8.62
C ALA A 230 -20.09 16.67 -9.27
N ASN A 231 -19.71 15.77 -10.18
CA ASN A 231 -18.45 15.88 -10.93
C ASN A 231 -18.41 17.17 -11.76
N HIS A 232 -19.48 17.48 -12.50
CA HIS A 232 -19.56 18.68 -13.32
C HIS A 232 -19.44 19.95 -12.48
N ARG A 233 -20.18 20.06 -11.36
CA ARG A 233 -20.08 21.20 -10.44
C ARG A 233 -18.68 21.36 -9.85
N LYS A 234 -18.03 20.25 -9.49
CA LYS A 234 -16.67 20.28 -8.92
C LYS A 234 -15.63 20.72 -9.96
N LEU A 235 -15.79 20.30 -11.21
CA LEU A 235 -14.97 20.77 -12.34
C LEU A 235 -15.21 22.24 -12.64
N ALA A 236 -16.46 22.69 -12.69
CA ALA A 236 -16.80 24.10 -12.89
C ALA A 236 -16.18 24.98 -11.77
N ALA A 237 -16.35 24.58 -10.51
CA ALA A 237 -15.76 25.28 -9.37
C ALA A 237 -14.23 25.23 -9.33
N TRP A 238 -13.60 24.26 -10.01
CA TRP A 238 -12.15 24.24 -10.21
C TRP A 238 -11.73 25.16 -11.37
N LEU A 239 -12.45 25.13 -12.49
CA LEU A 239 -12.22 26.04 -13.61
C LEU A 239 -12.32 27.50 -13.17
N ASP A 240 -13.27 27.85 -12.31
CA ASP A 240 -13.40 29.19 -11.72
C ASP A 240 -12.18 29.60 -10.86
N THR A 241 -11.38 28.63 -10.38
CA THR A 241 -10.13 28.92 -9.66
C THR A 241 -8.94 29.11 -10.59
N LEU A 242 -9.04 28.67 -11.85
CA LEU A 242 -8.00 28.89 -12.85
C LEU A 242 -8.07 30.33 -13.33
N GLN A 243 -6.94 31.02 -13.26
CA GLN A 243 -6.84 32.41 -13.65
C GLN A 243 -6.98 32.55 -15.16
N THR A 244 -7.95 33.31 -15.64
CA THR A 244 -8.07 33.68 -17.05
C THR A 244 -7.51 35.08 -17.36
N ASN A 245 -7.44 35.98 -16.37
CA ASN A 245 -7.25 37.43 -16.61
C ASN A 245 -6.17 38.12 -15.73
N GLY A 246 -5.04 37.47 -15.44
CA GLY A 246 -3.90 38.14 -14.76
C GLY A 246 -4.08 38.54 -13.29
N LEU A 247 -5.25 38.30 -12.68
CA LEU A 247 -5.49 38.48 -11.25
C LEU A 247 -4.91 37.32 -10.42
N PRO A 248 -4.44 37.53 -9.18
CA PRO A 248 -3.91 36.46 -8.33
C PRO A 248 -4.99 35.41 -8.05
N ALA A 249 -4.62 34.13 -8.13
CA ALA A 249 -5.52 33.01 -7.93
C ALA A 249 -6.19 33.15 -6.55
N ARG A 250 -7.52 33.02 -6.50
CA ARG A 250 -8.24 32.93 -5.22
C ARG A 250 -7.70 31.70 -4.48
N ARG A 251 -6.81 31.91 -3.51
CA ARG A 251 -6.38 30.86 -2.59
C ARG A 251 -7.62 30.39 -1.85
N ARG A 252 -7.97 29.10 -2.02
CA ARG A 252 -8.96 28.48 -1.14
C ARG A 252 -8.49 28.69 0.30
N PRO A 253 -9.39 29.05 1.24
CA PRO A 253 -9.07 29.06 2.65
C PRO A 253 -8.49 27.69 3.00
N SER A 254 -7.18 27.67 3.26
CA SER A 254 -6.55 26.49 3.81
C SER A 254 -7.03 26.42 5.25
N ASN A 255 -8.08 25.65 5.51
CA ASN A 255 -8.27 25.11 6.85
C ASN A 255 -6.98 24.36 7.16
N ARG A 256 -6.10 24.96 7.97
CA ARG A 256 -4.86 24.38 8.45
C ARG A 256 -5.23 23.17 9.31
N HIS A 257 -5.55 22.06 8.67
CA HIS A 257 -5.53 20.79 9.34
C HIS A 257 -4.07 20.51 9.66
N LYS A 258 -3.71 20.37 10.93
CA LYS A 258 -2.37 19.90 11.31
C LYS A 258 -2.16 18.55 10.63
N LEU A 259 -1.23 18.49 9.67
CA LEU A 259 -0.86 17.24 9.02
C LEU A 259 -0.31 16.32 10.11
N LYS A 260 -1.00 15.21 10.36
CA LYS A 260 -0.48 14.20 11.28
C LYS A 260 0.77 13.58 10.67
N ASN A 261 1.78 13.36 11.49
CA ASN A 261 3.04 12.77 11.05
C ASN A 261 2.79 11.32 10.58
N PRO A 262 3.14 10.96 9.33
CA PRO A 262 2.97 9.60 8.83
C PRO A 262 3.72 8.54 9.65
N HIS A 263 4.80 8.91 10.33
CA HIS A 263 5.57 8.01 11.20
C HIS A 263 4.81 7.60 12.46
N ASP A 264 3.78 8.35 12.85
CA ASP A 264 3.01 8.07 14.07
C ASP A 264 1.74 7.25 13.76
N TRP A 265 1.51 6.90 12.50
CA TRP A 265 0.29 6.18 12.10
C TRP A 265 0.30 4.69 12.45
N THR A 266 -0.78 4.16 13.02
CA THR A 266 -1.01 2.71 13.05
C THR A 266 -2.41 2.34 12.52
N PRO A 267 -2.65 1.07 12.14
CA PRO A 267 -3.97 0.60 11.71
C PRO A 267 -5.10 0.85 12.72
N SER A 268 -4.80 0.96 14.01
CA SER A 268 -5.76 1.26 15.09
C SER A 268 -5.71 2.73 15.54
N GLY A 269 -5.15 3.62 14.72
CA GLY A 269 -5.05 5.06 14.94
C GLY A 269 -3.62 5.54 15.20
N TYR A 270 -3.43 6.85 15.34
CA TYR A 270 -2.10 7.42 15.57
C TYR A 270 -1.59 7.09 16.98
N LEU A 271 -0.26 7.09 17.14
CA LEU A 271 0.42 7.17 18.42
C LEU A 271 0.07 8.52 19.08
N PRO A 272 0.00 8.57 20.42
CA PRO A 272 -0.12 9.85 21.11
C PRO A 272 1.11 10.71 20.81
N ASP A 273 0.92 12.02 20.63
CA ASP A 273 2.03 12.96 20.55
C ASP A 273 2.82 12.83 21.86
N THR A 274 4.05 12.31 21.81
CA THR A 274 4.96 12.39 22.94
C THR A 274 5.27 13.87 23.14
N ALA A 275 4.68 14.49 24.17
CA ALA A 275 5.12 15.81 24.60
C ALA A 275 6.64 15.74 24.82
N PRO A 276 7.44 16.67 24.27
CA PRO A 276 8.84 16.75 24.64
C PRO A 276 8.88 16.93 26.16
N GLY A 277 9.51 16.00 26.86
CA GLY A 277 9.67 16.07 28.30
C GLY A 277 10.30 17.40 28.69
N ALA A 278 9.64 18.09 29.61
CA ALA A 278 10.20 19.21 30.36
C ALA A 278 11.19 18.67 31.41
#